data_AF-A0A7S2PB97-F1
#
_entry.id   AF-A0A7S2PB97-F1
#
_cell.length_a   1.000
_cell.length_b   1.000
_cell.length_c   1.000
_cell.angle_alpha   90.00
_cell.angle_beta   90.00
_cell.angle_gamma   90.00
#
_symmetry.space_group_name_H-M   'P 1'
#
loop_
_entity.id
_entity.type
_entity.pdbx_description
1 polymer ?
#
loop_
_entity_poly.entity_id
_entity_poly.type
_entity_poly.pdbx_seq_one_letter_code
_entity_poly.pdbx_strand_id
1 'polypeptide(L)'
;MGGSMSITGVPDGEPMKMGLSMFDLTAGLHGVIGILAALQDRHTTGLGQHVDISMLDVSVALLQNQGMNYLAKKERQRRVGNNHPNVVPYQVMPSENGHFILTASNDEQFERFCKVAGRSDLMKDDRFSTMKARVVNRSIVTPALNEITKTQTTGWWLEKLEADGVGCAPILHPDE
;
A
#
# COMPACT_ATOMS: atom_id res chain seq x y z
N MET A 1 -7.00 19.14 -3.80
CA MET A 1 -8.32 19.06 -4.48
C MET A 1 -8.71 17.62 -4.81
N GLY A 2 -7.86 16.80 -5.44
CA GLY A 2 -8.21 15.41 -5.83
C GLY A 2 -8.31 14.37 -4.70
N GLY A 3 -8.62 14.76 -3.46
CA GLY A 3 -8.97 13.84 -2.37
C GLY A 3 -7.83 13.12 -1.63
N SER A 4 -6.60 13.10 -2.16
CA SER A 4 -5.49 12.34 -1.55
C SER A 4 -5.17 12.70 -0.09
N MET A 5 -5.10 13.99 0.27
CA MET A 5 -4.82 14.38 1.66
C MET A 5 -5.88 13.87 2.64
N SER A 6 -7.14 13.72 2.19
CA SER A 6 -8.23 13.24 3.05
C SER A 6 -8.05 11.79 3.49
N ILE A 7 -7.27 11.00 2.74
CA ILE A 7 -6.99 9.58 2.98
C ILE A 7 -5.54 9.31 3.43
N THR A 8 -4.68 10.33 3.45
CA THR A 8 -3.27 10.22 3.86
C THR A 8 -3.06 10.75 5.27
N GLY A 9 -2.38 9.96 6.11
CA GLY A 9 -2.04 10.29 7.49
C GLY A 9 -2.56 9.26 8.49
N VAL A 10 -2.30 9.49 9.77
CA VAL A 10 -2.79 8.63 10.86
C VAL A 10 -4.32 8.73 11.02
N PRO A 11 -4.99 7.67 11.51
CA PRO A 11 -6.39 7.75 11.90
C PRO A 11 -6.62 8.91 12.88
N ASP A 12 -7.72 9.63 12.71
CA ASP A 12 -8.16 10.78 13.54
C ASP A 12 -7.19 11.97 13.64
N GLY A 13 -6.01 11.91 13.03
CA GLY A 13 -5.08 13.04 12.89
C GLY A 13 -5.46 14.00 11.76
N GLU A 14 -4.68 15.07 11.58
CA GLU A 14 -4.89 16.02 10.48
C GLU A 14 -4.65 15.38 9.09
N PRO A 15 -5.34 15.83 8.03
CA PRO A 15 -5.02 15.45 6.64
C PRO A 15 -3.57 15.79 6.29
N MET A 16 -2.80 14.80 5.83
CA MET A 16 -1.36 14.99 5.54
C MET A 16 -1.09 15.07 4.04
N LYS A 17 -0.19 15.98 3.65
CA LYS A 17 0.39 15.97 2.30
C LYS A 17 1.42 14.85 2.19
N MET A 18 1.65 14.34 0.98
CA MET A 18 2.78 13.45 0.71
C MET A 18 4.10 14.22 0.85
N GLY A 19 5.18 13.51 1.20
CA GLY A 19 6.50 14.11 1.40
C GLY A 19 7.14 14.67 0.12
N LEU A 20 6.61 14.29 -1.05
CA LEU A 20 7.04 14.75 -2.36
C LEU A 20 5.88 15.41 -3.12
N SER A 21 6.22 16.24 -4.11
CA SER A 21 5.28 16.80 -5.08
C SER A 21 4.77 15.75 -6.07
N MET A 22 4.07 14.73 -5.56
CA MET A 22 3.63 13.58 -6.35
C MET A 22 2.77 13.96 -7.56
N PHE A 23 1.91 14.97 -7.43
CA PHE A 23 1.03 15.38 -8.53
C PHE A 23 1.75 16.19 -9.62
N ASP A 24 2.78 16.97 -9.26
CA ASP A 24 3.64 17.63 -10.24
C ASP A 24 4.40 16.59 -11.06
N LEU A 25 5.04 15.63 -10.37
CA LEU A 25 5.83 14.57 -10.98
C LEU A 25 4.96 13.68 -11.89
N THR A 26 3.82 13.23 -11.37
CA THR A 26 2.93 12.34 -12.13
C THR A 26 2.22 13.06 -13.27
N ALA A 27 1.89 14.34 -13.15
CA ALA A 27 1.37 15.12 -14.27
C ALA A 27 2.43 15.29 -15.36
N GLY A 28 3.69 15.52 -15.00
CA GLY A 28 4.80 15.51 -15.95
C GLY A 28 4.90 14.18 -16.71
N LEU A 29 4.81 13.05 -16.00
CA LEU A 29 4.80 11.71 -16.62
C LEU A 29 3.58 11.48 -17.52
N HIS A 30 2.38 11.92 -17.13
CA HIS A 30 1.18 11.85 -17.99
C HIS A 30 1.34 12.73 -19.25
N GLY A 31 1.98 13.89 -19.13
CA GLY A 31 2.34 14.72 -20.28
C GLY A 31 3.28 14.02 -21.25
N VAL A 32 4.32 13.35 -20.73
CA VAL A 32 5.21 12.51 -21.56
C VAL A 32 4.41 11.41 -22.27
N ILE A 33 3.54 10.69 -21.56
CA ILE A 33 2.69 9.65 -22.15
C ILE A 33 1.79 10.23 -23.25
N GLY A 34 1.15 11.37 -23.01
CA GLY A 34 0.30 12.04 -23.99
C GLY A 34 1.06 12.49 -25.23
N ILE A 35 2.28 13.02 -25.07
CA ILE A 35 3.15 13.41 -26.19
C ILE A 35 3.58 12.17 -26.99
N LEU A 36 3.97 11.09 -26.33
CA LEU A 36 4.35 9.85 -27.00
C LEU A 36 3.17 9.24 -27.79
N ALA A 37 1.97 9.26 -27.21
CA ALA A 37 0.75 8.84 -27.90
C ALA A 37 0.46 9.73 -29.12
N ALA A 38 0.62 11.04 -28.98
CA ALA A 38 0.43 11.99 -30.07
C ALA A 38 1.43 11.82 -31.22
N LEU A 39 2.70 11.54 -30.89
CA LEU A 39 3.73 11.23 -31.88
C LEU A 39 3.43 9.91 -32.61
N GLN A 40 2.96 8.90 -31.88
CA GLN A 40 2.57 7.62 -32.46
C GLN A 40 1.39 7.79 -33.43
N ASP A 41 0.37 8.56 -33.04
CA ASP A 41 -0.80 8.83 -33.90
C ASP A 41 -0.40 9.60 -35.18
N ARG A 42 0.51 10.57 -35.05
CA ARG A 42 1.03 11.34 -36.20
C ARG A 42 1.64 10.47 -37.29
N HIS A 43 2.21 9.29 -36.98
CA HIS A 43 2.72 8.37 -38.00
C HIS A 43 1.62 7.82 -38.91
N THR A 44 0.38 7.78 -38.43
CA THR A 44 -0.79 7.33 -39.18
C THR A 44 -1.55 8.50 -39.79
N THR A 45 -1.76 9.56 -39.02
CA THR A 45 -2.62 10.69 -39.41
C THR A 45 -1.88 11.82 -40.13
N GLY A 46 -0.56 11.94 -39.92
CA GLY A 46 0.25 13.06 -40.40
C GLY A 46 0.01 14.38 -39.67
N LEU A 47 -0.87 14.41 -38.65
CA LEU A 47 -1.28 15.63 -37.95
C LEU A 47 -0.69 15.73 -36.54
N GLY A 48 -0.49 16.97 -36.09
CA GLY A 48 -0.24 17.25 -34.68
C GLY A 48 -1.55 17.29 -33.88
N GLN A 49 -1.44 17.33 -32.55
CA GLN A 49 -2.59 17.45 -31.65
C GLN A 49 -2.22 18.24 -30.39
N HIS A 50 -3.23 18.79 -29.72
CA HIS A 50 -3.08 19.46 -28.44
C HIS A 50 -3.20 18.43 -27.31
N VAL A 51 -2.19 18.37 -26.44
CA VAL A 51 -2.18 17.51 -25.25
C VAL A 51 -2.42 18.39 -24.03
N ASP A 52 -3.60 18.25 -23.43
CA ASP A 52 -3.99 18.98 -22.21
C ASP A 52 -3.91 18.04 -21.00
N ILE A 53 -3.17 18.44 -19.97
CA ILE A 53 -2.95 17.66 -18.76
C ILE A 53 -3.29 18.49 -17.52
N SER A 54 -4.24 18.00 -16.76
CA SER A 54 -4.67 18.57 -15.49
C SER A 54 -4.07 17.77 -14.32
N MET A 55 -3.39 18.47 -13.40
CA MET A 55 -2.94 17.88 -12.14
C MET A 55 -4.10 17.35 -11.28
N LEU A 56 -5.30 17.94 -11.43
CA LEU A 56 -6.49 17.46 -10.74
C LEU A 56 -6.92 16.10 -11.31
N ASP A 57 -6.91 15.95 -12.62
CA ASP A 57 -7.33 14.72 -13.31
C ASP A 57 -6.39 13.57 -12.94
N VAL A 58 -5.08 13.85 -12.96
CA VAL A 58 -4.04 12.92 -12.50
C VAL A 58 -4.23 12.58 -11.03
N SER A 59 -4.52 13.56 -10.18
CA SER A 59 -4.77 13.32 -8.75
C SER A 59 -5.98 12.41 -8.51
N VAL A 60 -7.06 12.57 -9.28
CA VAL A 60 -8.25 11.71 -9.21
C VAL A 60 -7.95 10.31 -9.75
N ALA A 61 -7.22 10.19 -10.86
CA ALA A 61 -6.84 8.90 -11.44
C ALA A 61 -6.00 8.05 -10.46
N LEU A 62 -5.13 8.70 -9.67
CA LEU A 62 -4.28 8.04 -8.68
C LEU A 62 -5.01 7.60 -7.40
N LEU A 63 -6.31 7.86 -7.24
CA LEU A 63 -7.07 7.35 -6.09
C LEU A 63 -7.24 5.82 -6.12
N GLN A 64 -7.13 5.20 -7.30
CA GLN A 64 -7.16 3.74 -7.50
C GLN A 64 -8.23 3.03 -6.63
N ASN A 65 -7.81 2.07 -5.79
CA ASN A 65 -8.68 1.29 -4.92
C ASN A 65 -9.52 2.16 -3.97
N GLN A 66 -9.02 3.31 -3.55
CA GLN A 66 -9.76 4.21 -2.66
C GLN A 66 -10.90 4.91 -3.41
N GLY A 67 -10.65 5.30 -4.66
CA GLY A 67 -11.68 5.81 -5.57
C GLY A 67 -12.75 4.75 -5.82
N MET A 68 -12.33 3.52 -6.13
CA MET A 68 -13.23 2.38 -6.34
C MET A 68 -14.05 2.03 -5.10
N ASN A 69 -13.44 2.03 -3.92
CA ASN A 69 -14.14 1.78 -2.65
C ASN A 69 -15.28 2.80 -2.43
N TYR A 70 -15.02 4.09 -2.69
CA TYR A 70 -16.05 5.12 -2.63
C TYR A 70 -17.13 4.90 -3.70
N LEU A 71 -16.76 4.59 -4.94
CA LEU A 71 -17.73 4.39 -6.02
C LEU A 71 -18.66 3.19 -5.74
N ALA A 72 -18.12 2.11 -5.19
CA ALA A 72 -18.85 0.89 -4.87
C ALA A 72 -19.74 1.00 -3.62
N LYS A 73 -19.25 1.66 -2.55
CA LYS A 73 -19.97 1.72 -1.26
C LYS A 73 -20.69 3.04 -1.00
N LYS A 74 -20.36 4.10 -1.75
CA LYS A 74 -20.77 5.49 -1.52
C LYS A 74 -20.39 6.04 -0.13
N GLU A 75 -19.34 5.46 0.46
CA GLU A 75 -18.82 5.84 1.77
C GLU A 75 -17.47 6.53 1.64
N ARG A 76 -17.29 7.64 2.38
CA ARG A 76 -16.01 8.36 2.42
C ARG A 76 -14.94 7.45 3.02
N GLN A 77 -13.87 7.24 2.26
CA GLN A 77 -12.69 6.54 2.75
C GLN A 77 -12.01 7.36 3.85
N ARG A 78 -11.48 6.69 4.86
CA ARG A 78 -10.81 7.33 6.01
C ARG A 78 -9.30 7.12 5.92
N ARG A 79 -8.57 7.97 6.63
CA ARG A 79 -7.14 7.75 6.91
C ARG A 79 -6.96 6.47 7.69
N VAL A 80 -6.03 5.63 7.24
CA VAL A 80 -5.71 4.33 7.85
C VAL A 80 -4.25 4.21 8.28
N GLY A 81 -3.47 5.30 8.19
CA GLY A 81 -2.03 5.30 8.43
C GLY A 81 -1.31 4.36 7.47
N ASN A 82 -0.41 3.54 8.01
CA ASN A 82 0.40 2.60 7.24
C ASN A 82 -0.33 1.30 6.85
N ASN A 83 -1.64 1.22 7.06
CA ASN A 83 -2.42 0.02 6.77
C ASN A 83 -2.96 0.03 5.34
N HIS A 84 -2.94 -1.12 4.65
CA HIS A 84 -3.75 -1.29 3.45
C HIS A 84 -5.23 -1.49 3.84
N PRO A 85 -6.21 -0.83 3.18
CA PRO A 85 -7.62 -0.92 3.58
C PRO A 85 -8.21 -2.33 3.46
N ASN A 86 -7.77 -3.10 2.45
CA ASN A 86 -8.42 -4.35 2.04
C ASN A 86 -7.56 -5.62 2.26
N VAL A 87 -6.33 -5.49 2.77
CA VAL A 87 -5.37 -6.61 2.88
C VAL A 87 -4.71 -6.54 4.26
N VAL A 88 -4.64 -7.68 4.95
CA VAL A 88 -4.04 -7.82 6.28
C VAL A 88 -3.26 -9.13 6.36
N PRO A 89 -1.99 -9.13 6.78
CA PRO A 89 -1.14 -7.96 6.99
C PRO A 89 -0.61 -7.40 5.65
N TYR A 90 -0.90 -6.12 5.41
CA TYR A 90 -0.17 -5.29 4.45
C TYR A 90 0.01 -3.93 5.13
N GLN A 91 1.12 -3.79 5.84
CA GLN A 91 1.34 -2.65 6.75
C GLN A 91 2.78 -2.58 7.25
N VAL A 92 3.12 -1.44 7.85
CA VAL A 92 4.32 -1.30 8.67
C VAL A 92 4.16 -2.10 9.96
N MET A 93 5.16 -2.94 10.24
CA MET A 93 5.29 -3.76 11.43
C MET A 93 6.47 -3.27 12.27
N PRO A 94 6.35 -3.21 13.61
CA PRO A 94 7.49 -2.99 14.49
C PRO A 94 8.39 -4.23 14.51
N SER A 95 9.68 -4.03 14.70
CA SER A 95 10.66 -5.07 15.00
C SER A 95 11.36 -4.76 16.33
N GLU A 96 12.28 -5.61 16.75
CA GLU A 96 13.09 -5.38 17.96
C GLU A 96 13.88 -4.06 17.89
N ASN A 97 14.37 -3.69 16.70
CA ASN A 97 15.29 -2.57 16.51
C ASN A 97 14.80 -1.51 15.50
N GLY A 98 13.52 -1.54 15.11
CA GLY A 98 12.99 -0.59 14.14
C GLY A 98 11.64 -1.00 13.59
N HIS A 99 11.49 -0.85 12.27
CA HIS A 99 10.26 -1.14 11.54
C HIS A 99 10.59 -1.73 10.17
N PHE A 100 9.64 -2.48 9.62
CA PHE A 100 9.68 -2.98 8.24
C PHE A 100 8.25 -3.06 7.70
N ILE A 101 8.10 -3.17 6.38
CA ILE A 101 6.81 -3.42 5.75
C ILE A 101 6.64 -4.93 5.60
N LEU A 102 5.50 -5.46 6.02
CA LEU A 102 5.06 -6.83 5.76
C LEU A 102 3.88 -6.83 4.80
N THR A 103 3.94 -7.64 3.74
CA THR A 103 2.92 -7.77 2.69
C THR A 103 2.53 -9.22 2.45
N ALA A 104 1.83 -9.83 3.40
CA ALA A 104 1.20 -11.14 3.16
C ALA A 104 -0.15 -10.93 2.47
N SER A 105 -0.11 -10.88 1.14
CA SER A 105 -1.21 -10.46 0.27
C SER A 105 -2.26 -11.53 -0.03
N ASN A 106 -2.05 -12.76 0.44
CA ASN A 106 -2.98 -13.88 0.34
C ASN A 106 -2.80 -14.84 1.52
N ASP A 107 -3.66 -15.86 1.62
CA ASP A 107 -3.66 -16.80 2.76
C ASP A 107 -2.44 -17.71 2.78
N GLU A 108 -1.91 -18.10 1.62
CA GLU A 108 -0.69 -18.90 1.51
C GLU A 108 0.53 -18.13 2.03
N GLN A 109 0.69 -16.85 1.65
CA GLN A 109 1.75 -16.00 2.16
C GLN A 109 1.61 -15.75 3.67
N PHE A 110 0.37 -15.64 4.17
CA PHE A 110 0.14 -15.48 5.61
C PHE A 110 0.49 -16.75 6.39
N GLU A 111 0.16 -17.93 5.86
CA GLU A 111 0.55 -19.22 6.44
C GLU A 111 2.07 -19.36 6.52
N ARG A 112 2.79 -18.99 5.45
CA ARG A 112 4.27 -18.97 5.44
C ARG A 112 4.83 -17.99 6.46
N PHE A 113 4.27 -16.79 6.57
CA PHE A 113 4.63 -15.85 7.63
C PHE A 113 4.44 -16.48 9.02
N CYS A 114 3.30 -17.11 9.27
CA CYS A 114 3.01 -17.77 10.54
C CYS A 114 4.02 -18.88 10.85
N LYS A 115 4.45 -19.64 9.84
CA LYS A 115 5.50 -20.66 9.98
C LYS A 115 6.85 -20.05 10.36
N VAL A 116 7.30 -19.01 9.64
CA VAL A 116 8.55 -18.28 9.94
C VAL A 116 8.53 -17.70 11.36
N ALA A 117 7.38 -17.15 11.76
CA ALA A 117 7.18 -16.59 13.09
C ALA A 117 7.07 -17.63 14.22
N GLY A 118 7.10 -18.94 13.90
CA GLY A 118 6.87 -20.00 14.88
C GLY A 118 5.45 -20.00 15.46
N ARG A 119 4.49 -19.42 14.73
CA ARG A 119 3.10 -19.18 15.14
C ARG A 119 2.08 -19.78 14.17
N SER A 120 2.34 -20.98 13.69
CA SER A 120 1.41 -21.75 12.85
C SER A 120 0.07 -22.04 13.53
N ASP A 121 -0.01 -21.91 14.87
CA ASP A 121 -1.27 -21.97 15.62
C ASP A 121 -2.28 -20.90 15.18
N LEU A 122 -1.82 -19.74 14.70
CA LEU A 122 -2.70 -18.68 14.19
C LEU A 122 -3.54 -19.14 13.00
N MET A 123 -3.06 -20.06 12.17
CA MET A 123 -3.85 -20.59 11.05
C MET A 123 -5.05 -21.42 11.51
N LYS A 124 -5.08 -21.86 12.77
CA LYS A 124 -6.21 -22.59 13.37
C LYS A 124 -7.24 -21.66 14.02
N ASP A 125 -6.94 -20.38 14.15
CA ASP A 125 -7.85 -19.38 14.70
C ASP A 125 -8.68 -18.78 13.57
N ASP A 126 -10.01 -18.90 13.68
CA ASP A 126 -10.97 -18.41 12.68
C ASP A 126 -10.85 -16.91 12.39
N ARG A 127 -10.23 -16.14 13.30
CA ARG A 127 -9.99 -14.70 13.13
C ARG A 127 -8.82 -14.41 12.18
N PHE A 128 -7.93 -15.39 11.97
CA PHE A 128 -6.66 -15.25 11.25
C PHE A 128 -6.59 -16.09 9.98
N SER A 129 -7.30 -17.22 9.94
CA SER A 129 -7.15 -18.26 8.91
C SER A 129 -7.37 -17.79 7.47
N THR A 130 -8.24 -16.79 7.25
CA THR A 130 -8.53 -16.24 5.92
C THR A 130 -8.33 -14.73 5.85
N MET A 131 -8.02 -14.21 4.67
CA MET A 131 -7.82 -12.78 4.43
C MET A 131 -9.05 -11.99 4.84
N LYS A 132 -10.24 -12.50 4.51
CA LYS A 132 -11.52 -11.89 4.89
C LYS A 132 -11.64 -11.81 6.42
N ALA A 133 -11.32 -12.90 7.12
CA ALA A 133 -11.33 -12.90 8.58
C ALA A 133 -10.33 -11.91 9.16
N ARG A 134 -9.10 -11.83 8.61
CA ARG A 134 -8.08 -10.88 9.06
C ARG A 134 -8.48 -9.42 8.86
N VAL A 135 -9.17 -9.10 7.76
CA VAL A 135 -9.71 -7.75 7.51
C VAL A 135 -10.80 -7.40 8.51
N VAL A 136 -11.75 -8.31 8.77
CA VAL A 136 -12.84 -8.11 9.74
C VAL A 136 -12.29 -7.96 11.17
N ASN A 137 -11.30 -8.76 11.52
CA ASN A 137 -10.71 -8.81 12.86
C ASN A 137 -9.42 -7.99 12.99
N ARG A 138 -9.21 -6.97 12.15
CA ARG A 138 -7.96 -6.19 12.10
C ARG A 138 -7.52 -5.66 13.48
N SER A 139 -8.48 -5.20 14.29
CA SER A 139 -8.21 -4.68 15.64
C SER A 139 -7.62 -5.72 16.59
N ILE A 140 -7.76 -7.01 16.29
CA ILE A 140 -7.19 -8.13 17.04
C ILE A 140 -5.92 -8.63 16.35
N VAL A 141 -5.98 -8.81 15.03
CA VAL A 141 -4.88 -9.39 14.24
C VAL A 141 -3.66 -8.50 14.27
N THR A 142 -3.80 -7.20 13.98
CA THR A 142 -2.66 -6.29 13.90
C THR A 142 -1.87 -6.21 15.21
N PRO A 143 -2.47 -6.00 16.40
CA PRO A 143 -1.72 -6.02 17.65
C PRO A 143 -1.02 -7.36 17.92
N ALA A 144 -1.68 -8.50 17.65
CA ALA A 144 -1.07 -9.81 17.85
C ALA A 144 0.16 -10.02 16.96
N LEU A 145 0.08 -9.59 15.69
CA LEU A 145 1.20 -9.65 14.76
C LEU A 145 2.33 -8.70 15.19
N ASN A 146 2.02 -7.51 15.69
CA ASN A 146 3.02 -6.56 16.18
C ASN A 146 3.81 -7.12 17.37
N GLU A 147 3.15 -7.83 18.30
CA GLU A 147 3.85 -8.47 19.42
C GLU A 147 4.77 -9.59 18.95
N ILE A 148 4.38 -10.32 17.91
CA ILE A 148 5.24 -11.34 17.28
C ILE A 148 6.43 -10.68 16.58
N THR A 149 6.22 -9.65 15.78
CA THR A 149 7.30 -9.06 14.98
C THR A 149 8.33 -8.31 15.84
N LYS A 150 7.96 -7.83 17.03
CA LYS A 150 8.91 -7.23 17.98
C LYS A 150 9.96 -8.20 18.54
N THR A 151 9.79 -9.52 18.41
CA THR A 151 10.69 -10.50 19.05
C THR A 151 11.99 -10.72 18.28
N GLN A 152 12.13 -10.15 17.09
CA GLN A 152 13.31 -10.30 16.23
C GLN A 152 13.64 -8.97 15.56
N THR A 153 14.91 -8.78 15.20
CA THR A 153 15.39 -7.60 14.46
C THR A 153 14.78 -7.49 13.06
N THR A 154 14.76 -6.27 12.50
CA THR A 154 14.34 -6.05 11.10
C THR A 154 15.09 -6.95 10.13
N GLY A 155 16.43 -7.03 10.25
CA GLY A 155 17.26 -7.85 9.34
C GLY A 155 16.91 -9.33 9.39
N TRP A 156 16.60 -9.86 10.57
CA TRP A 156 16.15 -11.25 10.72
C TRP A 156 14.84 -11.51 10.00
N TRP A 157 13.85 -10.62 10.16
CA TRP A 157 12.57 -10.75 9.46
C TRP A 157 12.74 -10.70 7.95
N LEU A 158 13.51 -9.73 7.44
CA LEU A 158 13.76 -9.61 6.00
C LEU A 158 14.39 -10.88 5.44
N GLU A 159 15.48 -11.37 6.05
CA GLU A 159 16.16 -12.60 5.61
C GLU A 159 15.23 -13.82 5.60
N LYS A 160 14.47 -14.05 6.69
CA LYS A 160 13.63 -15.25 6.81
C LYS A 160 12.37 -15.19 5.97
N LEU A 161 11.75 -14.03 5.84
CA LEU A 161 10.53 -13.86 5.05
C LEU A 161 10.83 -13.89 3.55
N GLU A 162 11.92 -13.26 3.10
CA GLU A 162 12.36 -13.34 1.70
C GLU A 162 12.68 -14.77 1.29
N ALA A 163 13.36 -15.54 2.15
CA ALA A 163 13.68 -16.95 1.90
C ALA A 163 12.43 -17.83 1.69
N ASP A 164 11.31 -17.50 2.36
CA ASP A 164 10.03 -18.23 2.24
C ASP A 164 9.07 -17.57 1.21
N GLY A 165 9.50 -16.54 0.50
CA GLY A 165 8.70 -15.85 -0.53
C GLY A 165 7.53 -15.06 0.05
N VAL A 166 7.67 -14.55 1.27
CA VAL A 166 6.74 -13.60 1.88
C VAL A 166 7.24 -12.19 1.62
N GLY A 167 6.39 -11.35 1.02
CA GLY A 167 6.81 -9.99 0.66
C GLY A 167 7.08 -9.13 1.90
N CYS A 168 8.28 -8.60 2.00
CA CYS A 168 8.69 -7.65 3.02
C CYS A 168 9.73 -6.67 2.47
N ALA A 169 9.90 -5.52 3.14
CA ALA A 169 10.92 -4.53 2.78
C ALA A 169 11.30 -3.66 3.99
N PRO A 170 12.55 -3.15 4.05
CA PRO A 170 12.92 -2.16 5.05
C PRO A 170 12.23 -0.82 4.82
N ILE A 171 12.17 0.01 5.86
CA ILE A 171 11.84 1.43 5.75
C ILE A 171 13.17 2.17 5.85
N LEU A 172 13.63 2.72 4.73
CA LEU A 172 14.94 3.36 4.63
C LEU A 172 14.83 4.88 4.68
N HIS A 173 15.88 5.50 5.19
CA HIS A 173 16.20 6.90 5.00
C HIS A 173 16.87 7.12 3.64
N PRO A 174 16.82 8.34 3.06
CA PRO A 174 17.41 8.61 1.74
C PRO A 174 18.93 8.38 1.60
N ASP A 175 19.64 8.26 2.72
CA ASP A 175 21.09 8.07 2.82
C ASP A 175 21.51 6.62 3.09
N GLU A 176 20.55 5.70 3.22
CA GLU A 176 20.76 4.25 3.35
C GLU A 176 20.62 3.53 2.00
#